data_AF-A0A968VVR8-F1
#
_entry.id   AF-A0A968VVR8-F1
#
_cell.length_a   1.000
_cell.length_b   1.000
_cell.length_c   1.000
_cell.angle_alpha   90.00
_cell.angle_beta   90.00
_cell.angle_gamma   90.00
#
_symmetry.space_group_name_H-M   'P 1'
#
loop_
_entity.id
_entity.type
_entity.pdbx_description
1 polymer ?
#
loop_
_entity_poly.entity_id
_entity_poly.type
_entity_poly.pdbx_seq_one_letter_code
_entity_poly.pdbx_strand_id
1 'polypeptide(L)'
;MPVNTSIYNTAFIHKSASIKKADGNTINNERLEFLGDAILGSVVAEMLFNTYRHQDEGFLTDMRSKIVNREVLNDLAARVGLKKLIRTRVKDGRSKNYKGDALEALIGAIF
;
A
#
# COMPACT_ATOMS: atom_id res chain seq x y z
N MET A 1 4.08 -18.60 -15.58
CA MET A 1 2.84 -17.81 -15.42
C MET A 1 3.09 -16.46 -16.07
N PRO A 2 2.32 -16.01 -17.07
CA PRO A 2 2.51 -14.67 -17.61
C PRO A 2 2.15 -13.66 -16.51
N VAL A 3 3.17 -12.95 -16.03
CA VAL A 3 3.01 -11.86 -15.07
C VAL A 3 2.13 -10.81 -15.75
N ASN A 4 0.89 -10.63 -15.28
CA ASN A 4 -0.01 -9.63 -15.84
C ASN A 4 0.52 -8.24 -15.50
N THR A 5 1.42 -7.71 -16.33
CA THR A 5 2.10 -6.42 -16.09
C THR A 5 1.12 -5.25 -15.90
N SER A 6 -0.13 -5.41 -16.35
CA SER A 6 -1.19 -4.43 -16.15
C SER A 6 -1.55 -4.22 -14.67
N ILE A 7 -1.31 -5.21 -13.80
CA ILE A 7 -1.62 -5.10 -12.36
C ILE A 7 -0.67 -4.12 -11.67
N TYR A 8 0.62 -4.16 -11.99
CA TYR A 8 1.60 -3.19 -11.47
C TYR A 8 1.32 -1.78 -11.96
N ASN A 9 0.91 -1.62 -13.23
CA ASN A 9 0.47 -0.32 -13.72
C ASN A 9 -0.74 0.21 -12.95
N THR A 10 -1.65 -0.68 -12.56
CA THR A 10 -2.86 -0.33 -11.77
C THR A 10 -2.51 0.11 -10.36
N ALA A 11 -1.50 -0.51 -9.73
CA ALA A 11 -1.02 -0.14 -8.40
C ALA A 11 -0.59 1.34 -8.30
N PHE A 12 -0.16 1.94 -9.41
CA PHE A 12 0.28 3.33 -9.46
C PHE A 12 -0.80 4.32 -9.92
N ILE A 13 -2.06 3.91 -10.11
CA ILE A 13 -3.16 4.80 -10.49
C ILE A 13 -3.94 5.19 -9.24
N HIS A 14 -3.68 6.38 -8.69
CA HIS A 14 -4.44 6.90 -7.56
C HIS A 14 -5.91 7.14 -7.96
N LYS A 15 -6.86 6.98 -7.03
CA LYS A 15 -8.29 7.19 -7.28
C LYS A 15 -8.63 8.53 -7.94
N SER A 16 -7.89 9.60 -7.63
CA SER A 16 -8.12 10.90 -8.28
C SER A 16 -7.81 10.88 -9.77
N ALA A 17 -6.99 9.94 -10.26
CA ALA A 17 -6.60 9.73 -11.65
C ALA A 17 -7.26 8.48 -12.29
N SER A 18 -8.31 7.97 -11.65
CA SER A 18 -9.10 6.81 -12.10
C SER A 18 -9.42 6.83 -13.59
N ILE A 19 -9.29 5.67 -14.23
CA ILE A 19 -9.63 5.44 -15.64
C ILE A 19 -10.97 4.70 -15.70
N LYS A 20 -11.97 5.27 -16.39
CA LYS A 20 -13.25 4.59 -16.64
C LYS A 20 -13.14 3.71 -17.88
N LYS A 21 -13.54 2.45 -17.73
CA LYS A 21 -13.68 1.50 -18.85
C LYS A 21 -15.08 1.58 -19.46
N ALA A 22 -15.21 1.04 -20.67
CA ALA A 22 -16.49 0.99 -21.40
C ALA A 22 -17.55 0.10 -20.73
N ASP A 23 -17.13 -0.85 -19.89
CA ASP A 23 -18.00 -1.72 -19.09
C ASP A 23 -18.50 -1.06 -17.78
N GLY A 24 -18.15 0.21 -17.55
CA GLY A 24 -18.50 0.95 -16.33
C GLY A 24 -17.54 0.74 -15.17
N ASN A 25 -16.57 -0.18 -15.27
CA ASN A 25 -15.59 -0.40 -14.21
C ASN A 25 -14.56 0.72 -14.17
N THR A 26 -14.08 0.99 -12.95
CA THR A 26 -13.04 1.99 -12.71
C THR A 26 -11.71 1.31 -12.38
N ILE A 27 -10.63 1.73 -13.04
CA ILE A 27 -9.27 1.27 -12.77
C ILE A 27 -8.57 2.29 -11.88
N ASN A 28 -8.22 1.84 -10.68
CA ASN A 28 -7.38 2.54 -9.72
C ASN A 28 -6.75 1.53 -8.75
N ASN A 29 -5.94 2.03 -7.82
CA ASN A 29 -5.18 1.24 -6.88
C ASN A 29 -5.99 0.74 -5.65
N GLU A 30 -7.22 1.17 -5.42
CA GLU A 30 -7.95 0.97 -4.15
C GLU A 30 -8.14 -0.52 -3.79
N ARG A 31 -8.41 -1.38 -4.79
CA ARG A 31 -8.55 -2.83 -4.54
C ARG A 31 -7.22 -3.51 -4.21
N LEU A 32 -6.13 -3.03 -4.81
CA LEU A 32 -4.79 -3.55 -4.55
C LEU A 32 -4.27 -3.04 -3.21
N GLU A 33 -4.57 -1.78 -2.87
CA GLU A 33 -4.29 -1.18 -1.56
C GLU A 33 -4.92 -2.01 -0.44
N PHE A 34 -6.21 -2.34 -0.56
CA PHE A 34 -6.91 -3.19 0.41
C PHE A 34 -6.23 -4.55 0.63
N LEU A 35 -5.86 -5.22 -0.47
CA LEU A 35 -5.15 -6.50 -0.39
C LEU A 35 -3.75 -6.34 0.23
N GLY A 36 -3.03 -5.31 -0.18
CA GLY A 36 -1.68 -5.02 0.27
C GLY A 36 -1.59 -4.65 1.74
N ASP A 37 -2.55 -3.89 2.27
CA ASP A 37 -2.66 -3.56 3.70
C ASP A 37 -2.80 -4.84 4.54
N ALA A 38 -3.70 -5.76 4.14
CA ALA A 38 -3.87 -7.03 4.84
C ALA A 38 -2.61 -7.91 4.80
N ILE A 39 -1.93 -7.97 3.67
CA ILE A 39 -0.68 -8.73 3.51
C ILE A 39 0.42 -8.11 4.38
N LEU A 40 0.63 -6.79 4.28
CA LEU A 40 1.64 -6.09 5.07
C LEU A 40 1.40 -6.25 6.56
N GLY A 41 0.15 -6.09 7.01
CA GLY A 41 -0.26 -6.31 8.39
C GLY A 41 0.03 -7.73 8.87
N SER A 42 -0.17 -8.73 8.01
CA SER A 42 0.10 -10.14 8.31
C SER A 42 1.59 -10.43 8.45
N VAL A 43 2.40 -9.94 7.50
CA VAL A 43 3.87 -10.10 7.53
C VAL A 43 4.47 -9.44 8.76
N VAL A 44 4.03 -8.22 9.10
CA VAL A 44 4.52 -7.52 10.31
C VAL A 44 4.06 -8.23 11.57
N ALA A 45 2.82 -8.73 11.62
CA ALA A 45 2.33 -9.49 12.76
C ALA A 45 3.14 -10.79 12.96
N GLU A 46 3.43 -11.53 11.90
CA GLU A 46 4.28 -12.73 11.94
C GLU A 46 5.69 -12.41 12.44
N MET A 47 6.30 -11.34 11.91
CA MET A 47 7.61 -10.89 12.34
C MET A 47 7.62 -10.56 13.84
N LEU A 48 6.64 -9.79 14.32
CA LEU A 48 6.53 -9.39 15.72
C LEU A 48 6.27 -10.60 16.64
N PHE A 49 5.38 -11.51 16.25
CA PHE A 49 5.10 -12.74 16.98
C PHE A 49 6.36 -13.59 17.18
N ASN A 50 7.16 -13.75 16.12
CA ASN A 50 8.40 -14.53 16.18
C ASN A 50 9.53 -13.83 16.95
N THR A 51 9.58 -12.50 16.92
CA THR A 51 10.62 -11.68 17.56
C THR A 51 10.38 -11.50 19.06
N TYR A 52 9.13 -11.26 19.46
CA TYR A 52 8.75 -10.91 20.84
C TYR A 52 7.91 -12.01 21.51
N ARG A 53 8.48 -13.23 21.59
CA ARG A 53 7.77 -14.46 22.03
C ARG A 53 7.19 -14.44 23.45
N HIS A 54 7.58 -13.48 24.28
CA HIS A 54 7.16 -13.38 25.69
C HIS A 54 6.29 -12.16 25.97
N GLN A 55 5.96 -11.36 24.95
CA GLN A 55 5.12 -10.19 25.10
C GLN A 55 3.65 -10.55 24.87
N ASP A 56 2.76 -9.77 25.48
CA ASP A 56 1.32 -9.95 25.32
C ASP A 56 0.78 -9.37 24.00
N GLU A 57 -0.48 -9.68 23.69
CA GLU A 57 -1.15 -9.20 22.49
C GLU A 57 -1.21 -7.67 22.42
N GLY A 58 -1.41 -6.99 23.56
CA GLY A 58 -1.49 -5.53 23.62
C GLY A 58 -0.18 -4.87 23.18
N PHE A 59 0.96 -5.38 23.66
CA PHE A 59 2.29 -4.94 23.24
C PHE A 59 2.51 -5.20 21.73
N LEU A 60 2.15 -6.39 21.23
CA LEU A 60 2.29 -6.72 19.81
C LEU A 60 1.45 -5.80 18.92
N THR A 61 0.22 -5.51 19.32
CA THR A 61 -0.70 -4.61 18.59
C THR A 61 -0.20 -3.16 18.61
N ASP A 62 0.34 -2.66 19.73
CA ASP A 62 0.95 -1.33 19.81
C ASP A 62 2.19 -1.23 18.91
N MET A 63 3.09 -2.22 18.97
CA MET A 63 4.26 -2.28 18.10
C MET A 63 3.90 -2.35 16.62
N ARG A 64 2.90 -3.17 16.26
CA ARG A 64 2.40 -3.24 14.88
C ARG A 64 1.90 -1.89 14.40
N SER A 65 1.13 -1.18 15.22
CA SER A 65 0.58 0.13 14.89
C SER A 65 1.67 1.19 14.73
N LYS A 66 2.80 1.06 15.44
CA LYS A 66 3.98 1.94 15.28
C LYS A 66 4.76 1.65 14.00
N ILE A 67 4.83 0.39 13.57
CA ILE A 67 5.56 -0.01 12.35
C ILE A 67 4.73 0.27 11.09
N VAL A 68 3.45 -0.14 11.12
CA VAL A 68 2.51 0.03 10.02
C VAL A 68 1.63 1.23 10.30
N ASN A 69 2.16 2.42 10.02
CA ASN A 69 1.40 3.66 10.08
C ASN A 69 1.61 4.50 8.82
N ARG A 70 0.69 5.43 8.59
CA ARG A 70 0.67 6.25 7.38
C ARG A 70 1.95 7.10 7.20
N GLU A 71 2.54 7.61 8.28
CA GLU A 71 3.78 8.40 8.19
C GLU A 71 4.95 7.53 7.70
N VAL A 72 5.15 6.38 8.34
CA VAL A 72 6.20 5.41 7.98
C VAL A 72 6.02 4.90 6.54
N LEU A 73 4.79 4.58 6.13
CA LEU A 73 4.52 4.10 4.77
C LEU A 73 4.75 5.17 3.72
N ASN A 74 4.36 6.41 3.99
CA ASN A 74 4.63 7.54 3.07
C ASN A 74 6.13 7.80 2.93
N ASP A 75 6.87 7.72 4.03
CA ASP A 75 8.32 7.88 4.04
C ASP A 75 9.02 6.75 3.29
N LEU A 76 8.59 5.51 3.51
CA LEU A 76 9.12 4.34 2.81
C LEU A 76 8.84 4.45 1.30
N ALA A 77 7.61 4.78 0.91
CA ALA A 77 7.24 4.99 -0.48
C ALA A 77 8.07 6.11 -1.15
N ALA A 78 8.40 7.16 -0.41
CA ALA A 78 9.27 8.23 -0.88
C ALA A 78 10.72 7.76 -1.07
N ARG A 79 11.26 7.00 -0.10
CA ARG A 79 12.64 6.44 -0.17
C ARG A 79 12.81 5.44 -1.30
N VAL A 80 11.79 4.62 -1.57
CA VAL A 80 11.77 3.68 -2.70
C VAL A 80 11.64 4.41 -4.04
N GLY A 81 11.25 5.69 -4.04
CA GLY A 81 11.15 6.49 -5.26
C GLY A 81 9.83 6.33 -6.02
N LEU A 82 8.80 5.75 -5.38
CA LEU A 82 7.51 5.47 -6.01
C LEU A 82 6.78 6.73 -6.49
N LYS A 83 7.08 7.90 -5.90
CA LYS A 83 6.46 9.19 -6.26
C LYS A 83 6.45 9.43 -7.78
N LYS A 84 7.52 9.06 -8.48
CA LYS A 84 7.67 9.29 -9.93
C LYS A 84 6.78 8.40 -10.79
N LEU A 85 6.31 7.28 -10.23
CA LEU A 85 5.48 6.30 -10.93
C LEU A 85 3.98 6.56 -10.74
N ILE A 86 3.61 7.24 -9.65
CA ILE A 86 2.21 7.46 -9.29
C ILE A 86 1.54 8.46 -10.22
N ARG A 87 0.47 8.01 -10.89
CA ARG A 87 -0.44 8.87 -11.65
C ARG A 87 -1.49 9.42 -10.70
N THR A 88 -1.43 10.72 -10.44
CA THR A 88 -2.38 11.41 -9.55
C THR A 88 -2.73 12.79 -10.09
N ARG A 89 -3.99 13.20 -9.92
CA ARG A 89 -4.44 14.58 -10.13
C ARG A 89 -4.36 15.43 -8.86
N VAL A 90 -3.89 14.86 -7.76
CA VAL A 90 -3.73 15.61 -6.50
C VAL A 90 -2.47 16.47 -6.57
N LYS A 91 -2.60 17.77 -6.29
CA LYS A 91 -1.45 18.67 -6.13
C LYS A 91 -0.69 18.30 -4.85
N ASP A 92 0.64 18.31 -4.92
CA ASP A 92 1.52 18.07 -3.78
C ASP A 92 1.08 18.95 -2.58
N GLY A 93 0.83 18.31 -1.43
CA GLY A 93 0.38 18.96 -0.18
C GLY A 93 -1.08 18.76 0.20
N ARG A 94 -1.98 18.29 -0.70
CA ARG A 94 -3.41 18.08 -0.38
C ARG A 94 -3.82 16.66 -0.02
N SER A 95 -3.13 15.65 -0.53
CA SER A 95 -3.26 14.27 -0.05
C SER A 95 -1.90 13.86 0.48
N LYS A 96 -1.83 13.56 1.78
CA LYS A 96 -0.58 13.15 2.42
C LYS A 96 -0.28 11.67 2.18
N ASN A 97 -1.30 10.85 1.90
CA ASN A 97 -1.21 9.38 2.00
C ASN A 97 -1.08 8.64 0.66
N TYR A 98 -1.26 9.30 -0.47
CA TYR A 98 -1.28 8.64 -1.79
C TYR A 98 0.01 7.86 -2.12
N LYS A 99 1.12 8.15 -1.43
CA LYS A 99 2.39 7.42 -1.59
C LYS A 99 2.36 6.10 -0.84
N GLY A 100 1.93 6.11 0.42
CA GLY A 100 1.71 4.91 1.22
C GLY A 100 0.67 4.00 0.57
N ASP A 101 -0.45 4.57 0.12
CA ASP A 101 -1.51 3.83 -0.58
C ASP A 101 -0.98 3.13 -1.85
N ALA A 102 -0.06 3.78 -2.58
CA ALA A 102 0.58 3.19 -3.76
C ALA A 102 1.61 2.11 -3.40
N LEU A 103 2.28 2.21 -2.25
CA LEU A 103 3.18 1.18 -1.75
C LEU A 103 2.40 -0.06 -1.33
N GLU A 104 1.30 0.11 -0.60
CA GLU A 104 0.38 -0.98 -0.24
C GLU A 104 -0.16 -1.64 -1.50
N ALA A 105 -0.63 -0.85 -2.47
CA ALA A 105 -1.10 -1.38 -3.74
C ALA A 105 -0.01 -2.13 -4.54
N LEU A 106 1.24 -1.70 -4.45
CA LEU A 106 2.36 -2.42 -5.06
C LEU A 106 2.58 -3.77 -4.38
N ILE A 107 2.51 -3.83 -3.05
CA ILE A 107 2.56 -5.10 -2.30
C ILE A 107 1.41 -6.01 -2.74
N GLY A 108 0.19 -5.48 -2.81
CA GLY A 108 -0.98 -6.22 -3.29
C GLY A 108 -0.89 -6.67 -4.75
N ALA A 109 -0.06 -6.03 -5.58
CA ALA A 109 0.18 -6.44 -6.96
C ALA A 109 1.28 -7.51 -7.10
N ILE A 110 2.14 -7.67 -6.08
CA ILE A 110 3.21 -8.68 -6.06
C ILE A 110 2.68 -10.06 -5.65
N PHE A 111 1.65 -10.10 -4.82
CA PHE A 111 1.04 -11.31 -4.27
C PHE A 111 -0.07 -11.85 -5.18
#